data_AF-A0A377DZI2-F1
#
_entry.id   AF-A0A377DZI2-F1
#
_cell.length_a   1.000
_cell.length_b   1.000
_cell.length_c   1.000
_cell.angle_alpha   90.00
_cell.angle_beta   90.00
_cell.angle_gamma   90.00
#
_symmetry.space_group_name_H-M   'P 1'
#
loop_
_entity.id
_entity.type
_entity.pdbx_description
1 polymer ?
#
loop_
_entity_poly.entity_id
_entity_poly.type
_entity_poly.pdbx_seq_one_letter_code
_entity_poly.pdbx_strand_id
1 'polypeptide(L)'
;MESSLRIVAITNCPAGIAHTYMVAEALEQKARSLGHTIKVETQGSSGVENRLSSEEIAAADYVILATGRGLSGDDRARFAGKKVYEIAISQALKNIDQIFSELPTNSQLFAADSGVKLGKQEVQSGSVMSHLMAGVSAALPFVIGGGILVALANMLVQFGLPYTDMSKGAPSFTWVVESIGYLGFTFMIPIMGAYIASSIADKPAFAPAFLVCYLANDKALLGTQSGAGFLGAVVLGLAIGYFVFWFRKVRLGKALQPLLGSMLIPFVTLLVFGVLTYYVIGPGDVRPHGRAAPLPEYHSSINEVCGSVSGRCDAGVRYGRPHQ
;
A
#
# COMPACT_ATOMS: atom_id res chain seq x y z
N MET A 1 20.82 34.52 -27.50
CA MET A 1 19.44 34.14 -27.16
C MET A 1 19.54 32.96 -26.22
N GLU A 2 19.32 33.15 -24.92
CA GLU A 2 19.13 31.99 -24.05
C GLU A 2 17.91 31.22 -24.54
N SER A 3 18.11 29.95 -24.88
CA SER A 3 17.06 29.05 -25.32
C SER A 3 16.05 28.85 -24.19
N SER A 4 14.76 29.08 -24.44
CA SER A 4 13.68 28.74 -23.51
C SER A 4 13.72 27.24 -23.19
N LEU A 5 14.07 26.88 -21.96
CA LEU A 5 14.08 25.50 -21.48
C LEU A 5 12.67 25.03 -21.09
N ARG A 6 12.42 23.73 -21.27
CA ARG A 6 11.27 23.00 -20.74
C ARG A 6 11.70 22.21 -19.51
N ILE A 7 11.18 22.62 -18.36
CA ILE A 7 11.54 22.04 -17.06
C ILE A 7 10.31 21.35 -16.50
N VAL A 8 10.50 20.20 -15.88
CA VAL A 8 9.48 19.59 -15.03
C VAL A 8 10.05 19.41 -13.64
N ALA A 9 9.20 19.51 -12.61
CA ALA A 9 9.65 19.36 -11.24
C ALA A 9 8.70 18.50 -10.41
N ILE A 10 9.26 17.80 -9.43
CA ILE A 10 8.53 17.20 -8.32
C ILE A 10 8.91 17.91 -7.04
N THR A 11 7.89 18.29 -6.27
CA THR A 11 8.05 18.71 -4.88
C THR A 11 7.39 17.70 -3.96
N ASN A 12 8.11 17.17 -2.98
CA ASN A 12 7.55 16.23 -2.00
C ASN A 12 8.09 16.54 -0.61
N CYS A 13 7.21 16.90 0.31
CA CYS A 13 7.52 17.02 1.72
C CYS A 13 6.76 15.93 2.50
N PRO A 14 7.41 15.14 3.37
CA PRO A 14 6.74 14.08 4.14
C PRO A 14 5.54 14.58 4.95
N ALA A 15 5.65 15.79 5.53
CA ALA A 15 4.57 16.46 6.22
C ALA A 15 3.54 17.07 5.24
N GLY A 16 4.01 17.57 4.10
CA GLY A 16 3.17 17.95 2.96
C GLY A 16 2.22 19.14 3.17
N ILE A 17 2.41 19.94 4.23
CA ILE A 17 1.49 21.04 4.61
C ILE A 17 1.86 22.37 3.94
N ALA A 18 3.16 22.72 3.87
CA ALA A 18 3.59 24.05 3.40
C ALA A 18 4.74 23.99 2.37
N HIS A 19 5.86 23.38 2.73
CA HIS A 19 7.07 23.39 1.88
C HIS A 19 6.84 22.83 0.47
N THR A 20 5.98 21.81 0.30
CA THR A 20 5.62 21.29 -1.02
C THR A 20 5.10 22.39 -1.93
N TYR A 21 4.08 23.13 -1.48
CA TYR A 21 3.41 24.15 -2.29
C TYR A 21 4.26 25.43 -2.42
N MET A 22 4.94 25.84 -1.33
CA MET A 22 5.80 27.03 -1.35
C MET A 22 6.97 26.88 -2.32
N VAL A 23 7.63 25.71 -2.33
CA VAL A 23 8.73 25.44 -3.27
C VAL A 23 8.20 25.36 -4.69
N ALA A 24 7.05 24.73 -4.91
CA ALA A 24 6.45 24.65 -6.24
C ALA A 24 6.17 26.03 -6.82
N GLU A 25 5.52 26.91 -6.05
CA GLU A 25 5.24 28.28 -6.49
C GLU A 25 6.52 29.08 -6.74
N ALA A 26 7.53 28.95 -5.87
CA ALA A 26 8.81 29.63 -6.05
C ALA A 26 9.55 29.17 -7.32
N LEU A 27 9.52 27.86 -7.63
CA LEU A 27 10.08 27.32 -8.87
C LEU A 27 9.33 27.85 -10.10
N GLU A 28 7.99 27.91 -10.05
CA GLU A 28 7.17 28.46 -11.13
C GLU A 28 7.45 29.94 -11.39
N GLN A 29 7.52 30.74 -10.32
CA GLN A 29 7.83 32.16 -10.42
C GLN A 29 9.22 32.39 -11.00
N LYS A 30 10.23 31.63 -10.54
CA LYS A 30 11.60 31.78 -11.03
C LYS A 30 11.74 31.36 -12.48
N ALA A 31 11.17 30.24 -12.89
CA ALA A 31 11.19 29.82 -14.29
C ALA A 31 10.58 30.86 -15.22
N ARG A 32 9.42 31.43 -14.84
CA ARG A 32 8.77 32.51 -15.61
C ARG A 32 9.65 33.75 -15.71
N SER A 33 10.34 34.13 -14.64
CA SER A 33 11.26 35.28 -14.65
C SER A 33 12.44 35.11 -15.60
N LEU A 34 12.86 33.86 -15.84
CA LEU A 34 13.95 33.49 -16.76
C LEU A 34 13.45 33.17 -18.18
N GLY A 35 12.14 33.30 -18.45
CA GLY A 35 11.54 32.95 -19.74
C GLY A 35 11.54 31.44 -20.04
N HIS A 36 11.62 30.59 -19.02
CA HIS A 36 11.50 29.14 -19.13
C HIS A 36 10.08 28.68 -18.87
N THR A 37 9.74 27.51 -19.42
CA THR A 37 8.47 26.83 -19.13
C THR A 37 8.70 25.78 -18.06
N ILE A 38 7.85 25.76 -17.03
CA ILE A 38 7.92 24.76 -15.97
C ILE A 38 6.53 24.23 -15.62
N LYS A 39 6.46 22.92 -15.32
CA LYS A 39 5.31 22.31 -14.67
C LYS A 39 5.78 21.58 -13.40
N VAL A 40 5.09 21.82 -12.29
CA VAL A 40 5.45 21.23 -11.00
C VAL A 40 4.36 20.28 -10.53
N GLU A 41 4.73 19.01 -10.33
CA GLU A 41 3.92 18.02 -9.62
C GLU A 41 4.16 18.17 -8.11
N THR A 42 3.09 18.38 -7.36
CA THR A 42 3.13 18.55 -5.90
C THR A 42 2.63 17.29 -5.23
N GLN A 43 3.49 16.66 -4.44
CA GLN A 43 3.19 15.44 -3.68
C GLN A 43 3.09 15.79 -2.19
N GLY A 44 1.90 16.21 -1.75
CA GLY A 44 1.63 16.69 -0.39
C GLY A 44 0.96 15.66 0.53
N SER A 45 0.45 16.14 1.66
CA SER A 45 -0.40 15.34 2.57
C SER A 45 -1.76 15.05 1.94
N SER A 46 -2.24 15.93 1.07
CA SER A 46 -3.46 15.80 0.29
C SER A 46 -3.37 14.83 -0.89
N GLY A 47 -2.20 14.21 -1.13
CA GLY A 47 -1.92 13.34 -2.27
C GLY A 47 -1.11 14.03 -3.36
N VAL A 48 -1.11 13.43 -4.56
CA VAL A 48 -0.46 14.00 -5.74
C VAL A 48 -1.42 14.96 -6.44
N GLU A 49 -0.92 16.15 -6.78
CA GLU A 49 -1.61 17.16 -7.58
C GLU A 49 -0.72 17.59 -8.75
N ASN A 50 -1.33 18.06 -9.85
CA ASN A 50 -0.64 18.46 -11.07
C ASN A 50 0.31 17.40 -11.65
N ARG A 51 -0.09 16.12 -11.56
CA ARG A 51 0.73 14.98 -11.99
C ARG A 51 1.28 15.19 -13.42
N LEU A 52 2.58 14.96 -13.58
CA LEU A 52 3.27 15.08 -14.86
C LEU A 52 2.90 13.90 -15.77
N SER A 53 2.51 14.21 -17.00
CA SER A 53 2.26 13.23 -18.07
C SER A 53 3.56 12.69 -18.66
N SER A 54 3.48 11.55 -19.34
CA SER A 54 4.61 10.96 -20.04
C SER A 54 5.14 11.87 -21.15
N GLU A 55 4.26 12.60 -21.88
CA GLU A 55 4.69 13.53 -22.91
C GLU A 55 5.45 14.72 -22.33
N GLU A 56 5.01 15.26 -21.19
CA GLU A 56 5.68 16.38 -20.52
C GLU A 56 7.06 15.99 -20.01
N ILE A 57 7.20 14.79 -19.44
CA ILE A 57 8.49 14.26 -19.01
C ILE A 57 9.40 14.04 -20.22
N ALA A 58 8.88 13.46 -21.30
CA ALA A 58 9.63 13.21 -22.52
C ALA A 58 10.12 14.52 -23.18
N ALA A 59 9.31 15.57 -23.16
CA ALA A 59 9.64 16.88 -23.74
C ALA A 59 10.51 17.77 -22.84
N ALA A 60 10.76 17.38 -21.58
CA ALA A 60 11.58 18.15 -20.65
C ALA A 60 13.08 18.01 -20.94
N ASP A 61 13.77 19.15 -20.90
CA ASP A 61 15.23 19.27 -20.97
C ASP A 61 15.88 18.89 -19.63
N TYR A 62 15.25 19.31 -18.53
CA TYR A 62 15.70 19.07 -17.16
C TYR A 62 14.54 18.71 -16.23
N VAL A 63 14.84 17.89 -15.24
CA VAL A 63 13.91 17.47 -14.18
C VAL A 63 14.45 17.93 -12.84
N ILE A 64 13.67 18.70 -12.07
CA ILE A 64 14.03 19.09 -10.70
C ILE A 64 13.30 18.18 -9.70
N LEU A 65 14.06 17.49 -8.86
CA LEU A 65 13.54 16.67 -7.79
C LEU A 65 13.80 17.33 -6.43
N ALA A 66 12.84 18.12 -5.97
CA ALA A 66 12.87 18.71 -4.64
C ALA A 66 12.15 17.77 -3.65
N THR A 67 12.88 16.84 -3.04
CA THR A 67 12.28 15.76 -2.24
C THR A 67 12.72 15.81 -0.77
N GLY A 68 11.81 15.49 0.15
CA GLY A 68 12.10 15.33 1.58
C GLY A 68 11.98 13.89 2.07
N ARG A 69 11.22 13.06 1.35
CA ARG A 69 11.34 11.60 1.32
C ARG A 69 11.68 11.28 -0.13
N GLY A 70 12.68 10.44 -0.36
CA GLY A 70 13.10 10.06 -1.71
C GLY A 70 11.94 9.57 -2.58
N LEU A 71 12.17 9.47 -3.89
CA LEU A 71 11.16 9.10 -4.86
C LEU A 71 10.59 7.68 -4.67
N SER A 72 9.32 7.50 -5.04
CA SER A 72 8.71 6.17 -5.18
C SER A 72 9.36 5.38 -6.33
N GLY A 73 9.21 4.05 -6.34
CA GLY A 73 9.73 3.22 -7.43
C GLY A 73 9.13 3.56 -8.79
N ASP A 74 7.84 3.94 -8.83
CA ASP A 74 7.14 4.40 -10.03
C ASP A 74 7.72 5.74 -10.52
N ASP A 75 7.91 6.71 -9.61
CA ASP A 75 8.52 7.99 -9.95
C ASP A 75 9.93 7.81 -10.50
N ARG A 76 10.73 6.94 -9.90
CA ARG A 76 12.08 6.65 -10.41
C ARG A 76 12.05 6.08 -11.83
N ALA A 77 11.08 5.23 -12.13
CA ALA A 77 10.92 4.68 -13.48
C ALA A 77 10.49 5.75 -14.49
N ARG A 78 9.64 6.70 -14.10
CA ARG A 78 9.15 7.81 -14.96
C ARG A 78 10.28 8.73 -15.44
N PHE A 79 11.30 8.97 -14.60
CA PHE A 79 12.40 9.89 -14.92
C PHE A 79 13.68 9.18 -15.41
N ALA A 80 13.62 7.87 -15.66
CA ALA A 80 14.76 7.11 -16.15
C ALA A 80 15.33 7.71 -17.45
N GLY A 81 16.63 7.96 -17.48
CA GLY A 81 17.34 8.54 -18.63
C GLY A 81 17.21 10.06 -18.78
N LYS A 82 16.54 10.76 -17.87
CA LYS A 82 16.44 12.23 -17.86
C LYS A 82 17.58 12.88 -17.08
N LYS A 83 17.90 14.13 -17.42
CA LYS A 83 18.83 14.97 -16.67
C LYS A 83 18.12 15.50 -15.44
N VAL A 84 18.51 15.00 -14.28
CA VAL A 84 17.86 15.25 -12.99
C VAL A 84 18.76 16.07 -12.09
N TYR A 85 18.20 17.15 -11.53
CA TYR A 85 18.79 17.91 -10.42
C TYR A 85 18.03 17.56 -9.14
N GLU A 86 18.70 16.93 -8.18
CA GLU A 86 18.09 16.50 -6.91
C GLU A 86 18.51 17.43 -5.77
N ILE A 87 17.54 17.86 -4.97
CA ILE A 87 17.75 18.72 -3.81
C ILE A 87 16.78 18.36 -2.68
N ALA A 88 17.25 18.49 -1.44
CA ALA A 88 16.38 18.37 -0.28
C ALA A 88 15.30 19.46 -0.29
N ILE A 89 14.03 19.10 -0.11
CA ILE A 89 12.91 20.06 -0.11
C ILE A 89 13.10 21.19 0.93
N SER A 90 13.77 20.90 2.05
CA SER A 90 14.08 21.87 3.11
C SER A 90 15.10 22.94 2.69
N GLN A 91 15.91 22.66 1.66
CA GLN A 91 16.90 23.59 1.12
C GLN A 91 16.41 24.27 -0.16
N ALA A 92 15.50 23.62 -0.89
CA ALA A 92 15.04 24.09 -2.20
C ALA A 92 14.53 25.54 -2.18
N LEU A 93 13.72 25.92 -1.18
CA LEU A 93 13.15 27.26 -1.10
C LEU A 93 14.20 28.37 -0.93
N LYS A 94 15.30 28.08 -0.23
CA LYS A 94 16.37 29.06 0.03
C LYS A 94 17.33 29.21 -1.16
N ASN A 95 17.37 28.19 -2.02
CA ASN A 95 18.37 28.05 -3.08
C ASN A 95 17.74 28.09 -4.47
N ILE A 96 16.55 28.70 -4.62
CA ILE A 96 15.82 28.74 -5.91
C ILE A 96 16.70 29.31 -7.03
N ASP A 97 17.39 30.41 -6.82
CA ASP A 97 18.28 30.99 -7.82
C ASP A 97 19.41 30.04 -8.22
N GLN A 98 20.02 29.39 -7.22
CA GLN A 98 21.11 28.44 -7.42
C GLN A 98 20.66 27.23 -8.22
N ILE A 99 19.48 26.66 -7.92
CA ILE A 99 18.91 25.51 -8.63
C ILE A 99 18.91 25.77 -10.13
N PHE A 100 18.36 26.90 -10.59
CA PHE A 100 18.27 27.22 -12.02
C PHE A 100 19.64 27.47 -12.65
N SER A 101 20.57 28.12 -11.93
CA SER A 101 21.92 28.35 -12.45
C SER A 101 22.75 27.07 -12.59
N GLU A 102 22.48 26.05 -11.76
CA GLU A 102 23.22 24.80 -11.74
C GLU A 102 22.60 23.69 -12.59
N LEU A 103 21.39 23.88 -13.13
CA LEU A 103 20.73 22.88 -14.00
C LEU A 103 21.67 22.34 -15.09
N PRO A 104 22.44 23.16 -15.83
CA PRO A 104 23.29 22.66 -16.91
C PRO A 104 24.48 21.84 -16.42
N THR A 105 25.01 22.16 -15.24
CA THR A 105 26.31 21.67 -14.75
C THR A 105 26.18 20.50 -13.77
N ASN A 106 25.12 20.50 -12.97
CA ASN A 106 24.97 19.60 -11.82
C ASN A 106 23.83 18.58 -12.00
N SER A 107 23.12 18.60 -13.14
CA SER A 107 22.12 17.59 -13.44
C SER A 107 22.77 16.28 -13.91
N GLN A 108 22.40 15.17 -13.27
CA GLN A 108 22.93 13.84 -13.59
C GLN A 108 21.90 13.01 -14.36
N LEU A 109 22.37 12.08 -15.19
CA LEU A 109 21.49 11.18 -15.93
C LEU A 109 20.91 10.15 -14.97
N PHE A 110 19.59 10.15 -14.80
CA PHE A 110 18.93 9.37 -13.76
C PHE A 110 18.87 7.89 -14.14
N ALA A 111 19.58 7.04 -13.40
CA ALA A 111 19.52 5.60 -13.58
C ALA A 111 18.29 5.02 -12.85
N ALA A 112 17.47 4.25 -13.56
CA ALA A 112 16.46 3.43 -12.91
C ALA A 112 17.16 2.33 -12.11
N ASP A 113 17.08 2.40 -10.79
CA ASP A 113 17.73 1.44 -9.90
C ASP A 113 17.26 0.01 -10.21
N SER A 114 18.22 -0.93 -10.19
CA SER A 114 18.02 -2.34 -10.51
C SER A 114 17.40 -3.08 -9.33
N GLY A 115 16.14 -2.79 -9.03
CA GLY A 115 15.31 -3.63 -8.16
C GLY A 115 15.00 -4.97 -8.84
N VAL A 116 15.07 -6.07 -8.09
CA VAL A 116 14.74 -7.43 -8.53
C VAL A 116 13.48 -7.44 -9.38
N LYS A 117 13.65 -7.69 -10.68
CA LYS A 117 12.57 -7.68 -11.66
C LYS A 117 11.68 -8.90 -11.45
N LEU A 118 10.62 -8.77 -10.68
CA LEU A 118 9.43 -9.58 -10.89
C LEU A 118 8.87 -9.23 -12.28
N GLY A 119 8.48 -10.27 -13.04
CA GLY A 119 8.15 -10.20 -14.46
C GLY A 119 7.28 -9.00 -14.82
N LYS A 120 7.79 -8.17 -15.73
CA LYS A 120 7.10 -7.00 -16.29
C LYS A 120 5.97 -7.49 -17.22
N GLN A 121 4.72 -7.45 -16.77
CA GLN A 121 3.60 -7.25 -17.67
C GLN A 121 3.41 -5.73 -17.83
N GLU A 122 3.45 -5.23 -19.07
CA GLU A 122 3.07 -3.85 -19.38
C GLU A 122 1.55 -3.69 -19.20
N VAL A 123 1.14 -3.48 -17.96
CA VAL A 123 -0.24 -3.11 -17.63
C VAL A 123 -0.35 -1.59 -17.80
N GLN A 124 -1.24 -1.14 -18.68
CA GLN A 124 -1.52 0.28 -18.89
C GLN A 124 -1.83 0.98 -17.56
N SER A 125 -1.09 2.05 -17.27
CA SER A 125 -1.26 2.90 -16.08
C SER A 125 -2.69 3.44 -16.00
N GLY A 126 -3.39 3.14 -14.91
CA GLY A 126 -4.78 3.58 -14.67
C GLY A 126 -5.85 2.51 -14.90
N SER A 127 -5.47 1.29 -15.30
CA SER A 127 -6.40 0.16 -15.34
C SER A 127 -6.66 -0.40 -13.93
N VAL A 128 -7.85 -0.96 -13.69
CA VAL A 128 -8.18 -1.69 -12.45
C VAL A 128 -7.12 -2.76 -12.14
N MET A 129 -6.58 -3.40 -13.19
CA MET A 129 -5.52 -4.39 -13.06
C MET A 129 -4.23 -3.82 -12.44
N SER A 130 -3.86 -2.58 -12.78
CA SER A 130 -2.69 -1.92 -12.17
C SER A 130 -2.86 -1.72 -10.66
N HIS A 131 -4.09 -1.41 -10.22
CA HIS A 131 -4.41 -1.26 -8.80
C HIS A 131 -4.37 -2.59 -8.04
N LEU A 132 -4.91 -3.66 -8.65
CA LEU A 132 -4.81 -5.01 -8.09
C LEU A 132 -3.35 -5.44 -7.92
N MET A 133 -2.52 -5.20 -8.94
CA MET A 133 -1.11 -5.57 -8.88
C MET A 133 -0.35 -4.82 -7.78
N ALA A 134 -0.66 -3.54 -7.56
CA ALA A 134 -0.10 -2.79 -6.44
C ALA A 134 -0.42 -3.46 -5.08
N GLY A 135 -1.66 -3.93 -4.89
CA GLY A 135 -2.06 -4.66 -3.70
C GLY A 135 -1.30 -5.98 -3.51
N VAL A 136 -1.27 -6.81 -4.56
CA VAL A 136 -0.61 -8.13 -4.51
C VAL A 136 0.88 -8.00 -4.23
N SER A 137 1.57 -7.09 -4.92
CA SER A 137 3.00 -6.87 -4.72
C SER A 137 3.33 -6.36 -3.31
N ALA A 138 2.45 -5.54 -2.72
CA ALA A 138 2.63 -5.05 -1.36
C ALA A 138 2.39 -6.14 -0.28
N ALA A 139 1.54 -7.11 -0.57
CA ALA A 139 1.23 -8.21 0.33
C ALA A 139 2.32 -9.29 0.35
N LEU A 140 3.05 -9.47 -0.76
CA LEU A 140 4.02 -10.54 -0.95
C LEU A 140 5.09 -10.64 0.16
N PRO A 141 5.74 -9.55 0.62
CA PRO A 141 6.75 -9.63 1.69
C PRO A 141 6.19 -10.15 3.02
N PHE A 142 4.92 -9.87 3.32
CA PHE A 142 4.27 -10.33 4.55
C PHE A 142 4.05 -11.86 4.52
N VAL A 143 3.63 -12.39 3.38
CA VAL A 143 3.41 -13.82 3.19
C VAL A 143 4.73 -14.59 3.20
N ILE A 144 5.73 -14.10 2.47
CA ILE A 144 7.05 -14.74 2.41
C ILE A 144 7.69 -14.75 3.80
N GLY A 145 7.73 -13.61 4.48
CA GLY A 145 8.28 -13.51 5.83
C GLY A 145 7.52 -14.38 6.84
N GLY A 146 6.18 -14.31 6.82
CA GLY A 146 5.33 -15.09 7.72
C GLY A 146 5.46 -16.59 7.52
N GLY A 147 5.42 -17.05 6.26
CA GLY A 147 5.51 -18.47 5.92
C GLY A 147 6.87 -19.09 6.27
N ILE A 148 7.97 -18.36 6.05
CA ILE A 148 9.31 -18.84 6.43
C ILE A 148 9.41 -18.99 7.95
N LEU A 149 8.87 -18.04 8.73
CA LEU A 149 8.90 -18.12 10.19
C LEU A 149 8.05 -19.28 10.74
N VAL A 150 6.83 -19.48 10.21
CA VAL A 150 5.99 -20.62 10.59
C VAL A 150 6.67 -21.95 10.24
N ALA A 151 7.25 -22.06 9.05
CA ALA A 151 7.98 -23.27 8.63
C ALA A 151 9.17 -23.55 9.55
N LEU A 152 9.93 -22.52 9.91
CA LEU A 152 11.06 -22.64 10.84
C LEU A 152 10.61 -23.05 12.25
N ALA A 153 9.53 -22.46 12.77
CA ALA A 153 8.99 -22.82 14.08
C ALA A 153 8.58 -24.30 14.13
N ASN A 154 7.84 -24.77 13.12
CA ASN A 154 7.41 -26.16 13.03
C ASN A 154 8.58 -27.13 12.85
N MET A 155 9.59 -26.74 12.09
CA MET A 155 10.84 -27.51 11.98
C MET A 155 11.53 -27.63 13.35
N LEU A 156 11.68 -26.53 14.09
CA LEU A 156 12.30 -26.56 15.43
C LEU A 156 11.54 -27.42 16.44
N VAL A 157 10.20 -27.42 16.39
CA VAL A 157 9.38 -28.33 17.22
C VAL A 157 9.68 -29.80 16.88
N GLN A 158 9.85 -30.14 15.59
CA GLN A 158 10.24 -31.50 15.18
C GLN A 158 11.64 -31.90 15.66
N PHE A 159 12.55 -30.94 15.87
CA PHE A 159 13.86 -31.17 16.50
C PHE A 159 13.81 -31.30 18.04
N GLY A 160 12.62 -31.27 18.63
CA GLY A 160 12.41 -31.51 20.06
C GLY A 160 12.38 -30.25 20.93
N LEU A 161 12.27 -29.05 20.34
CA LEU A 161 12.07 -27.84 21.14
C LEU A 161 10.64 -27.80 21.72
N PRO A 162 10.46 -27.32 22.97
CA PRO A 162 9.16 -27.27 23.62
C PRO A 162 8.22 -26.31 22.89
N TYR A 163 6.93 -26.64 22.85
CA TYR A 163 5.86 -25.79 22.34
C TYR A 163 4.89 -25.46 23.46
N THR A 164 5.01 -24.27 24.05
CA THR A 164 4.13 -23.79 25.12
C THR A 164 3.45 -22.51 24.67
N ASP A 165 2.13 -22.58 24.58
CA ASP A 165 1.26 -21.42 24.34
C ASP A 165 1.05 -20.62 25.63
N MET A 166 0.66 -19.35 25.48
CA MET A 166 0.32 -18.41 26.55
C MET A 166 -0.76 -18.93 27.50
N SER A 167 -1.66 -19.80 27.01
CA SER A 167 -2.73 -20.40 27.81
C SER A 167 -2.23 -21.44 28.84
N LYS A 168 -1.02 -21.98 28.64
CA LYS A 168 -0.48 -23.11 29.43
C LYS A 168 0.74 -22.73 30.28
N GLY A 169 1.21 -21.47 30.23
CA GLY A 169 2.36 -20.99 30.98
C GLY A 169 3.17 -19.93 30.23
N ALA A 170 4.46 -19.80 30.57
CA ALA A 170 5.36 -18.92 29.84
C ALA A 170 5.52 -19.39 28.37
N PRO A 171 5.46 -18.47 27.39
CA PRO A 171 5.48 -18.83 25.98
C PRO A 171 6.86 -19.38 25.58
N SER A 172 6.88 -20.46 24.81
CA SER A 172 8.13 -20.99 24.26
C SER A 172 8.61 -20.13 23.09
N PHE A 173 9.91 -20.13 22.83
CA PHE A 173 10.48 -19.45 21.68
C PHE A 173 9.83 -19.90 20.36
N THR A 174 9.56 -21.20 20.20
CA THR A 174 8.91 -21.77 19.00
C THR A 174 7.50 -21.22 18.79
N TRP A 175 6.70 -21.11 19.86
CA TRP A 175 5.37 -20.52 19.80
C TRP A 175 5.41 -19.02 19.45
N VAL A 176 6.38 -18.28 20.00
CA VAL A 176 6.56 -16.85 19.69
C VAL A 176 6.93 -16.67 18.21
N VAL A 177 7.87 -17.46 17.69
CA VAL A 177 8.28 -17.40 16.27
C VAL A 177 7.11 -17.75 15.35
N GLU A 178 6.35 -18.80 15.69
CA GLU A 178 5.15 -19.19 14.93
C GLU A 178 4.09 -18.07 14.93
N SER A 179 3.83 -17.48 16.11
CA SER A 179 2.85 -16.40 16.28
C SER A 179 3.22 -15.15 15.50
N ILE A 180 4.51 -14.77 15.48
CA ILE A 180 5.01 -13.68 14.63
C ILE A 180 4.81 -14.03 13.15
N GLY A 181 5.03 -15.30 12.78
CA GLY A 181 4.74 -15.79 11.44
C GLY A 181 3.26 -15.60 11.05
N TYR A 182 2.33 -15.92 11.95
CA TYR A 182 0.89 -15.72 11.74
C TYR A 182 0.45 -14.26 11.63
N LEU A 183 1.19 -13.32 12.24
CA LEU A 183 0.94 -11.89 12.00
C LEU A 183 1.15 -11.52 10.53
N GLY A 184 2.13 -12.11 9.85
CA GLY A 184 2.37 -11.89 8.42
C GLY A 184 1.14 -12.26 7.57
N PHE A 185 0.53 -13.42 7.85
CA PHE A 185 -0.69 -13.85 7.18
C PHE A 185 -1.91 -12.98 7.53
N THR A 186 -2.02 -12.56 8.79
CA THR A 186 -3.09 -11.66 9.26
C THR A 186 -3.04 -10.30 8.57
N PHE A 187 -1.85 -9.70 8.43
CA PHE A 187 -1.70 -8.38 7.83
C PHE A 187 -1.67 -8.37 6.29
N MET A 188 -1.55 -9.53 5.65
CA MET A 188 -1.59 -9.66 4.19
C MET A 188 -2.84 -8.98 3.59
N ILE A 189 -4.02 -9.31 4.12
CA ILE A 189 -5.30 -8.83 3.58
C ILE A 189 -5.49 -7.31 3.80
N PRO A 190 -5.27 -6.77 5.01
CA PRO A 190 -5.26 -5.32 5.26
C PRO A 190 -4.28 -4.55 4.37
N ILE A 191 -3.05 -5.05 4.22
CA ILE A 191 -2.02 -4.39 3.40
C ILE A 191 -2.44 -4.36 1.95
N MET A 192 -2.94 -5.48 1.42
CA MET A 192 -3.41 -5.53 0.05
C MET A 192 -4.51 -4.49 -0.22
N GLY A 193 -5.56 -4.47 0.60
CA GLY A 193 -6.66 -3.51 0.44
C GLY A 193 -6.20 -2.05 0.56
N ALA A 194 -5.29 -1.78 1.49
CA ALA A 194 -4.69 -0.46 1.69
C ALA A 194 -3.89 0.01 0.47
N TYR A 195 -3.08 -0.87 -0.13
CA TYR A 195 -2.29 -0.53 -1.31
C TYR A 195 -3.16 -0.39 -2.55
N ILE A 196 -4.19 -1.21 -2.73
CA ILE A 196 -5.20 -1.03 -3.80
C ILE A 196 -5.82 0.37 -3.68
N ALA A 197 -6.34 0.73 -2.49
CA ALA A 197 -6.97 2.02 -2.27
C ALA A 197 -6.00 3.20 -2.47
N SER A 198 -4.78 3.09 -1.94
CA SER A 198 -3.75 4.12 -2.07
C SER A 198 -3.26 4.30 -3.51
N SER A 199 -3.31 3.26 -4.34
CA SER A 199 -2.94 3.36 -5.75
C SER A 199 -3.97 4.14 -6.58
N ILE A 200 -5.20 4.30 -6.07
CA ILE A 200 -6.27 5.10 -6.69
C ILE A 200 -6.28 6.52 -6.14
N ALA A 201 -6.17 6.68 -4.82
CA ALA A 201 -6.45 7.95 -4.14
C ALA A 201 -5.33 8.44 -3.21
N ASP A 202 -4.11 7.92 -3.36
CA ASP A 202 -2.90 8.25 -2.62
C ASP A 202 -2.98 7.94 -1.11
N LYS A 203 -2.06 8.53 -0.34
CA LYS A 203 -1.90 8.36 1.11
C LYS A 203 -3.20 8.50 1.92
N PRO A 204 -4.13 9.43 1.63
CA PRO A 204 -5.34 9.60 2.44
C PRO A 204 -6.25 8.37 2.49
N ALA A 205 -6.20 7.50 1.47
CA ALA A 205 -7.02 6.29 1.40
C ALA A 205 -6.40 5.09 2.14
N PHE A 206 -5.10 5.13 2.45
CA PHE A 206 -4.36 3.99 2.98
C PHE A 206 -4.90 3.53 4.35
N ALA A 207 -4.91 4.43 5.33
CA ALA A 207 -5.32 4.12 6.70
C ALA A 207 -6.77 3.62 6.82
N PRO A 208 -7.78 4.29 6.23
CA PRO A 208 -9.16 3.79 6.32
C PRO A 208 -9.33 2.44 5.61
N ALA A 209 -8.69 2.23 4.45
CA ALA A 209 -8.75 0.94 3.76
C ALA A 209 -8.09 -0.19 4.54
N PHE A 210 -6.94 0.07 5.17
CA PHE A 210 -6.27 -0.89 6.04
C PHE A 210 -7.18 -1.34 7.19
N LEU A 211 -7.76 -0.39 7.91
CA LEU A 211 -8.60 -0.65 9.07
C LEU A 211 -9.91 -1.36 8.69
N VAL A 212 -10.55 -0.96 7.59
CA VAL A 212 -11.77 -1.61 7.11
C VAL A 212 -11.50 -3.02 6.62
N CYS A 213 -10.40 -3.25 5.90
CA CYS A 213 -10.04 -4.60 5.44
C CYS A 213 -9.61 -5.50 6.59
N TYR A 214 -9.00 -4.95 7.64
CA TYR A 214 -8.73 -5.68 8.88
C TYR A 214 -10.05 -6.05 9.58
N LEU A 215 -10.93 -5.07 9.78
CA LEU A 215 -12.27 -5.30 10.34
C LEU A 215 -13.05 -6.36 9.57
N ALA A 216 -13.02 -6.32 8.24
CA ALA A 216 -13.70 -7.27 7.37
C ALA A 216 -13.23 -8.73 7.55
N ASN A 217 -12.08 -8.94 8.20
CA ASN A 217 -11.51 -10.26 8.48
C ASN A 217 -11.40 -10.56 9.98
N ASP A 218 -11.79 -9.63 10.84
CA ASP A 218 -11.84 -9.84 12.29
C ASP A 218 -13.13 -10.57 12.66
N LYS A 219 -13.00 -11.87 12.87
CA LYS A 219 -14.13 -12.75 13.23
C LYS A 219 -14.74 -12.40 14.57
N ALA A 220 -13.94 -11.91 15.52
CA ALA A 220 -14.42 -11.59 16.86
C ALA A 220 -15.32 -10.35 16.84
N LEU A 221 -14.97 -9.35 16.02
CA LEU A 221 -15.71 -8.11 15.91
C LEU A 221 -16.93 -8.25 14.98
N LEU A 222 -16.86 -9.08 13.95
CA LEU A 222 -17.98 -9.34 13.04
C LEU A 222 -18.97 -10.40 13.57
N GLY A 223 -18.56 -11.26 14.50
CA GLY A 223 -19.38 -12.36 15.00
C GLY A 223 -19.62 -13.48 13.97
N THR A 224 -18.81 -13.56 12.90
CA THR A 224 -18.95 -14.52 11.81
C THR A 224 -17.90 -15.64 11.88
N GLN A 225 -18.21 -16.79 11.29
CA GLN A 225 -17.26 -17.92 11.16
C GLN A 225 -16.17 -17.65 10.11
N SER A 226 -16.52 -16.82 9.11
CA SER A 226 -15.67 -16.50 7.97
C SER A 226 -15.55 -14.98 7.78
N GLY A 227 -14.35 -14.53 7.43
CA GLY A 227 -14.08 -13.14 7.04
C GLY A 227 -14.32 -12.93 5.54
N ALA A 228 -14.19 -11.68 5.08
CA ALA A 228 -14.35 -11.30 3.68
C ALA A 228 -13.22 -11.85 2.77
N GLY A 229 -12.09 -12.24 3.35
CA GLY A 229 -10.96 -12.83 2.64
C GLY A 229 -10.29 -11.90 1.64
N PHE A 230 -9.54 -12.49 0.70
CA PHE A 230 -8.82 -11.78 -0.36
C PHE A 230 -9.78 -11.01 -1.29
N LEU A 231 -10.88 -11.65 -1.71
CA LEU A 231 -11.88 -11.03 -2.59
C LEU A 231 -12.52 -9.80 -1.93
N GLY A 232 -12.82 -9.89 -0.62
CA GLY A 232 -13.32 -8.77 0.17
C GLY A 232 -12.36 -7.59 0.18
N ALA A 233 -11.06 -7.81 0.38
CA ALA A 233 -10.07 -6.74 0.34
C ALA A 233 -9.90 -6.10 -1.04
N VAL A 234 -10.06 -6.86 -2.14
CA VAL A 234 -10.07 -6.28 -3.48
C VAL A 234 -11.28 -5.36 -3.67
N VAL A 235 -12.48 -5.86 -3.34
CA VAL A 235 -13.72 -5.08 -3.49
C VAL A 235 -13.73 -3.85 -2.60
N LEU A 236 -13.40 -3.99 -1.31
CA LEU A 236 -13.34 -2.89 -0.35
C LEU A 236 -12.21 -1.91 -0.69
N GLY A 237 -11.03 -2.41 -1.08
CA GLY A 237 -9.91 -1.57 -1.50
C GLY A 237 -10.23 -0.70 -2.71
N LEU A 238 -10.86 -1.27 -3.74
CA LEU A 238 -11.32 -0.51 -4.91
C LEU A 238 -12.43 0.48 -4.53
N ALA A 239 -13.44 0.03 -3.78
CA ALA A 239 -14.56 0.88 -3.38
C ALA A 239 -14.12 2.08 -2.55
N ILE A 240 -13.25 1.87 -1.56
CA ILE A 240 -12.67 2.92 -0.73
C ILE A 240 -11.78 3.83 -1.56
N GLY A 241 -10.92 3.28 -2.43
CA GLY A 241 -10.07 4.06 -3.32
C GLY A 241 -10.87 5.03 -4.19
N TYR A 242 -11.90 4.55 -4.89
CA TYR A 242 -12.76 5.42 -5.71
C TYR A 242 -13.58 6.39 -4.86
N PHE A 243 -14.08 5.98 -3.70
CA PHE A 243 -14.79 6.88 -2.80
C PHE A 243 -13.91 8.07 -2.39
N VAL A 244 -12.68 7.81 -1.93
CA VAL A 244 -11.75 8.87 -1.53
C VAL A 244 -11.36 9.74 -2.73
N PHE A 245 -11.15 9.15 -3.91
CA PHE A 245 -10.88 9.90 -5.14
C PHE A 245 -12.01 10.88 -5.48
N TRP A 246 -13.27 10.48 -5.31
CA TRP A 246 -14.42 11.36 -5.49
C TRP A 246 -14.55 12.40 -4.37
N PHE A 247 -14.31 12.00 -3.12
CA PHE A 247 -14.40 12.89 -1.96
C PHE A 247 -13.37 14.03 -2.02
N ARG A 248 -12.17 13.78 -2.59
CA ARG A 248 -11.15 14.81 -2.84
C ARG A 248 -11.61 15.94 -3.77
N LYS A 249 -12.63 15.73 -4.60
CA LYS A 249 -13.16 16.77 -5.52
C LYS A 249 -14.05 17.80 -4.82
N VAL A 250 -14.43 17.57 -3.56
CA VAL A 250 -15.21 18.52 -2.78
C VAL A 250 -14.34 19.73 -2.43
N ARG A 251 -14.64 20.89 -3.02
CA ARG A 251 -13.89 22.13 -2.82
C ARG A 251 -14.22 22.76 -1.46
N LEU A 252 -13.42 22.44 -0.45
CA LEU A 252 -13.36 23.21 0.79
C LEU A 252 -12.42 24.42 0.58
N GLY A 253 -12.69 25.55 1.23
CA GLY A 253 -11.88 26.76 1.10
C GLY A 253 -10.40 26.49 1.40
N LYS A 254 -9.48 27.28 0.81
CA LYS A 254 -8.02 27.06 0.85
C LYS A 254 -7.44 26.79 2.25
N ALA A 255 -8.05 27.35 3.31
CA ALA A 255 -7.64 27.14 4.70
C ALA A 255 -7.94 25.73 5.24
N LEU A 256 -8.91 25.02 4.67
CA LEU A 256 -9.39 23.71 5.14
C LEU A 256 -8.88 22.53 4.29
N GLN A 257 -8.20 22.78 3.17
CA GLN A 257 -7.65 21.71 2.33
C GLN A 257 -6.63 20.81 3.04
N PRO A 258 -5.73 21.32 3.90
CA PRO A 258 -4.83 20.45 4.67
C PRO A 258 -5.57 19.57 5.69
N LEU A 259 -6.70 20.06 6.24
CA LEU A 259 -7.55 19.31 7.17
C LEU A 259 -8.31 18.19 6.45
N LEU A 260 -8.67 18.41 5.18
CA LEU A 260 -9.39 17.44 4.36
C LEU A 260 -8.59 16.14 4.17
N GLY A 261 -7.32 16.24 3.74
CA GLY A 261 -6.47 15.08 3.45
C GLY A 261 -5.97 14.33 4.69
N SER A 262 -5.67 15.07 5.76
CA SER A 262 -5.06 14.50 6.96
C SER A 262 -6.06 13.96 7.98
N MET A 263 -7.25 14.56 8.10
CA MET A 263 -8.21 14.23 9.15
C MET A 263 -9.58 13.84 8.61
N LEU A 264 -10.16 14.66 7.72
CA LEU A 264 -11.57 14.47 7.32
C LEU A 264 -11.74 13.24 6.43
N ILE A 265 -10.88 13.06 5.43
CA ILE A 265 -10.92 11.90 4.53
C ILE A 265 -10.78 10.60 5.32
N PRO A 266 -9.73 10.39 6.13
CA PRO A 266 -9.60 9.16 6.92
C PRO A 266 -10.79 8.94 7.85
N PHE A 267 -11.28 9.98 8.52
CA PHE A 267 -12.39 9.88 9.47
C PHE A 267 -13.70 9.48 8.79
N VAL A 268 -14.13 10.21 7.75
CA VAL A 268 -15.41 9.97 7.07
C VAL A 268 -15.39 8.64 6.35
N THR A 269 -14.28 8.31 5.68
CA THR A 269 -14.14 7.04 4.96
C THR A 269 -14.21 5.86 5.93
N LEU A 270 -13.50 5.94 7.06
CA LEU A 270 -13.53 4.89 8.09
C LEU A 270 -14.92 4.78 8.73
N LEU A 271 -15.60 5.89 9.01
CA LEU A 271 -16.94 5.87 9.58
C LEU A 271 -17.93 5.22 8.62
N VAL A 272 -17.95 5.64 7.36
CA VAL A 272 -18.90 5.12 6.35
C VAL A 272 -18.61 3.65 6.05
N PHE A 273 -17.38 3.31 5.66
CA PHE A 273 -17.06 1.95 5.26
C PHE A 273 -16.88 0.99 6.42
N GLY A 274 -16.46 1.45 7.60
CA GLY A 274 -16.38 0.62 8.80
C GLY A 274 -17.77 0.20 9.28
N VAL A 275 -18.70 1.15 9.38
CA VAL A 275 -20.10 0.87 9.73
C VAL A 275 -20.77 0.00 8.66
N LEU A 276 -20.59 0.33 7.38
CA LEU A 276 -21.17 -0.44 6.28
C LEU A 276 -20.62 -1.87 6.24
N THR A 277 -19.31 -2.07 6.42
CA THR A 277 -18.69 -3.40 6.48
C THR A 277 -19.22 -4.19 7.66
N TYR A 278 -19.38 -3.57 8.82
CA TYR A 278 -19.97 -4.22 9.99
C TYR A 278 -21.39 -4.72 9.68
N TYR A 279 -22.26 -3.88 9.12
CA TYR A 279 -23.67 -4.25 8.86
C TYR A 279 -23.89 -5.13 7.62
N VAL A 280 -22.99 -5.11 6.65
CA VAL A 280 -23.10 -5.98 5.45
C VAL A 280 -22.55 -7.37 5.73
N ILE A 281 -21.45 -7.47 6.48
CA ILE A 281 -20.75 -8.73 6.71
C ILE A 281 -21.17 -9.40 8.03
N GLY A 282 -21.34 -8.63 9.11
CA GLY A 282 -21.63 -9.17 10.45
C GLY A 282 -23.01 -9.83 10.61
N PRO A 283 -24.13 -9.17 10.24
CA PRO A 283 -25.48 -9.71 10.45
C PRO A 283 -25.87 -10.87 9.52
N GLY A 284 -25.11 -11.11 8.45
CA GLY A 284 -25.44 -12.15 7.47
C GLY A 284 -25.26 -13.58 8.00
N ASP A 285 -24.55 -13.76 9.11
CA ASP A 285 -24.17 -15.07 9.65
C ASP A 285 -24.54 -15.23 11.14
N VAL A 286 -25.49 -14.43 11.64
CA VAL A 286 -26.00 -14.53 13.02
C VAL A 286 -26.92 -15.75 13.11
N ARG A 287 -26.33 -16.92 13.34
CA ARG A 287 -27.02 -17.95 14.13
C ARG A 287 -26.93 -17.54 15.60
N PRO A 288 -28.04 -17.46 16.34
CA PRO A 288 -28.03 -16.95 17.70
C PRO A 288 -27.09 -17.79 18.58
N HIS A 289 -26.20 -17.11 19.29
CA HIS A 289 -25.29 -17.68 20.26
C HIS A 289 -26.05 -18.54 21.28
N GLY A 290 -25.84 -19.85 21.18
CA GLY A 290 -26.40 -20.86 22.07
C GLY A 290 -25.41 -22.00 22.33
N ARG A 291 -24.12 -21.66 22.53
CA ARG A 291 -23.14 -22.44 23.32
C ARG A 291 -21.80 -21.72 23.30
N ALA A 292 -21.16 -21.70 24.46
CA ALA A 292 -19.85 -21.10 24.71
C ALA A 292 -18.82 -21.44 23.63
N ALA A 293 -17.97 -20.47 23.30
CA ALA A 293 -16.86 -20.62 22.38
C ALA A 293 -15.98 -21.84 22.75
N PRO A 294 -15.77 -22.80 21.85
CA PRO A 294 -14.59 -23.65 21.91
C PRO A 294 -13.39 -22.83 21.40
N LEU A 295 -12.24 -23.01 22.07
CA LEU A 295 -10.93 -22.50 21.70
C LEU A 295 -10.59 -22.78 20.22
N PRO A 296 -9.68 -22.01 19.59
CA PRO A 296 -9.41 -22.13 18.16
C PRO A 296 -8.77 -23.49 17.84
N GLU A 297 -9.54 -24.39 17.24
CA GLU A 297 -9.01 -25.56 16.56
C GLU A 297 -8.36 -25.12 15.24
N TYR A 298 -7.05 -24.96 15.30
CA TYR A 298 -6.18 -24.64 14.18
C TYR A 298 -5.93 -25.90 13.33
N HIS A 299 -6.96 -26.45 12.67
CA HIS A 299 -6.79 -27.65 11.82
C HIS A 299 -7.91 -27.81 10.78
N SER A 300 -8.11 -26.87 9.86
CA SER A 300 -9.01 -27.16 8.71
C SER A 300 -8.84 -26.33 7.42
N SER A 301 -7.75 -25.60 7.20
CA SER A 301 -7.55 -24.90 5.90
C SER A 301 -6.52 -25.54 4.96
N ILE A 302 -6.09 -26.79 5.22
CA ILE A 302 -5.20 -27.55 4.31
C ILE A 302 -5.98 -28.50 3.38
N ASN A 303 -7.21 -28.89 3.73
CA ASN A 303 -7.96 -29.88 2.94
C ASN A 303 -8.71 -29.30 1.72
N GLU A 304 -8.93 -27.99 1.64
CA GLU A 304 -9.58 -27.39 0.45
C GLU A 304 -8.62 -27.12 -0.71
N VAL A 305 -7.30 -27.07 -0.46
CA VAL A 305 -6.30 -26.89 -1.52
C VAL A 305 -5.79 -28.23 -2.07
N CYS A 306 -5.84 -29.31 -1.29
CA CYS A 306 -5.39 -30.64 -1.72
C CYS A 306 -6.44 -31.43 -2.55
N GLY A 307 -7.72 -31.04 -2.50
CA GLY A 307 -8.80 -31.70 -3.24
C GLY A 307 -8.83 -31.44 -4.75
N SER A 308 -8.01 -30.52 -5.27
CA SER A 308 -8.01 -30.15 -6.69
C SER A 308 -6.87 -30.76 -7.53
N VAL A 309 -5.93 -31.51 -6.92
CA VAL A 309 -4.73 -32.02 -7.63
C VAL A 309 -4.64 -33.55 -7.69
N SER A 310 -5.53 -34.31 -7.06
CA SER A 310 -5.56 -35.78 -7.22
C SER A 310 -6.93 -36.27 -7.68
N GLY A 311 -7.16 -36.18 -8.99
CA GLY A 311 -8.23 -36.92 -9.64
C GLY A 311 -7.76 -38.33 -9.96
N ARG A 312 -8.04 -39.31 -9.08
CA ARG A 312 -8.60 -40.65 -9.42
C ARG A 312 -8.53 -41.70 -8.31
N CYS A 313 -9.65 -42.42 -8.23
CA CYS A 313 -9.83 -43.85 -7.98
C CYS A 313 -10.00 -44.34 -6.54
N ASP A 314 -11.22 -44.84 -6.31
CA ASP A 314 -11.61 -45.92 -5.41
C ASP A 314 -10.52 -46.97 -5.16
N ALA A 315 -10.31 -47.29 -3.89
CA ALA A 315 -10.14 -48.66 -3.42
C ALA A 315 -10.34 -48.67 -1.90
N GLY A 316 -11.38 -49.39 -1.45
CA GLY A 316 -11.68 -49.55 -0.04
C GLY A 316 -10.56 -50.27 0.72
N VAL A 317 -10.31 -49.82 1.95
CA VAL A 317 -9.60 -50.62 2.95
C VAL A 317 -10.40 -50.53 4.25
N ARG A 318 -10.91 -51.69 4.66
CA ARG A 318 -11.66 -51.94 5.90
C ARG A 318 -10.77 -51.64 7.11
N TYR A 319 -11.27 -50.87 8.06
CA TYR A 319 -10.71 -50.84 9.42
C TYR A 319 -11.14 -52.11 10.16
N GLY A 320 -10.20 -53.03 10.37
CA GLY A 320 -10.36 -54.16 11.29
C GLY A 320 -10.14 -53.70 12.73
N ARG A 321 -11.12 -53.95 13.61
CA ARG A 321 -10.88 -54.09 15.05
C ARG A 321 -9.98 -55.30 15.29
N PRO A 322 -9.28 -55.32 16.43
CA PRO A 322 -9.51 -56.44 17.32
C PRO A 322 -9.77 -56.00 18.77
N HIS A 323 -10.76 -56.66 19.36
CA HIS A 323 -10.81 -56.91 20.80
C HIS A 323 -9.76 -57.96 21.15
N GLN A 324 -9.01 -57.75 22.24
CA GLN A 324 -9.11 -58.52 23.48
C GLN A 324 -8.47 -57.71 24.61
#